data_AF-A0A526S5A9-F1
#
_entry.id   AF-A0A526S5A9-F1
#
_cell.length_a   1.000
_cell.length_b   1.000
_cell.length_c   1.000
_cell.angle_alpha   90.00
_cell.angle_beta   90.00
_cell.angle_gamma   90.00
#
_symmetry.space_group_name_H-M   'P 1'
#
loop_
_entity.id
_entity.type
_entity.pdbx_description
1 polymer ?
#
loop_
_entity_poly.entity_id
_entity_poly.type
_entity_poly.pdbx_seq_one_letter_code
_entity_poly.pdbx_strand_id
1 'polypeptide(L)'
;MRRSVLRLTLAKPAPRIALVLVVIIVALASLGPFFSPYAFDEIVGAPFAPITHEHWLGTDFLGRDTFSRFLYGGRTVLVVALCATVAAYVVAVPLGIYSGLRRGALDILLIAISDVIYALPPAIFLLVLLASTGPSLPTVIIGIVILHSPRIFRIVRLITMDISKNEYVEAAFARGESWAAICFLDILPNVLTPVLADFGVRLCGSIILYASLSYLGLGLPPPAADWGLMISENRIGITISPWIALAPALAIAAFSVAVNVLADSFARSVGRSKEIPLVVQSLFMHDLTSREIVSDVSLHVKRGEVLAIIGESGSGKTSVALSLLGFARPGMRISSGKILIGGTD
;
A
#
# COMPACT_ATOMS: atom_id res chain seq x y z
N MET A 1 4.25 17.83 4.80
CA MET A 1 3.46 16.69 4.28
C MET A 1 3.87 15.33 4.88
N ARG A 2 5.13 14.87 4.84
CA ARG A 2 5.52 13.53 5.37
C ARG A 2 5.25 13.31 6.88
N ARG A 3 5.51 14.31 7.74
CA ARG A 3 5.27 14.20 9.20
C ARG A 3 3.78 14.20 9.58
N SER A 4 2.91 14.84 8.78
CA SER A 4 1.46 14.83 9.03
C SER A 4 0.84 13.50 8.65
N VAL A 5 1.25 12.88 7.53
CA VAL A 5 0.75 11.57 7.11
C VAL A 5 1.07 10.49 8.15
N LEU A 6 2.32 10.40 8.64
CA LEU A 6 2.68 9.40 9.66
C LEU A 6 1.89 9.57 10.96
N ARG A 7 1.71 10.82 11.42
CA ARG A 7 0.88 11.12 12.60
C ARG A 7 -0.57 10.71 12.39
N LEU A 8 -1.12 10.94 11.19
CA LEU A 8 -2.50 10.56 10.84
C LEU A 8 -2.66 9.04 10.73
N THR A 9 -1.68 8.32 10.17
CA THR A 9 -1.68 6.85 10.11
C THR A 9 -1.72 6.23 11.50
N LEU A 10 -0.90 6.76 12.42
CA LEU A 10 -0.77 6.26 13.79
C LEU A 10 -1.70 6.97 14.78
N ALA A 11 -2.75 7.65 14.31
CA ALA A 11 -3.69 8.33 15.19
C ALA A 11 -4.54 7.34 16.01
N LYS A 12 -4.83 6.16 15.45
CA LYS A 12 -5.66 5.11 16.05
C LYS A 12 -4.81 4.01 16.73
N PRO A 13 -5.38 3.24 17.68
CA PRO A 13 -4.64 2.17 18.36
C PRO A 13 -4.29 1.00 17.42
N ALA A 14 -5.19 0.59 16.53
CA ALA A 14 -4.97 -0.58 15.66
C ALA A 14 -3.70 -0.46 14.76
N PRO A 15 -3.44 0.67 14.07
CA PRO A 15 -2.19 0.85 13.30
C PRO A 15 -0.93 0.88 14.16
N ARG A 16 -1.01 1.32 15.42
CA ARG A 16 0.13 1.28 16.35
C ARG A 16 0.46 -0.16 16.75
N ILE A 17 -0.57 -0.94 17.11
CA ILE A 17 -0.41 -2.36 17.44
C ILE A 17 0.16 -3.11 16.24
N ALA A 18 -0.37 -2.85 15.04
CA ALA A 18 0.12 -3.43 13.80
C ALA A 18 1.59 -3.04 13.53
N LEU A 19 1.98 -1.78 13.76
CA LEU A 19 3.38 -1.35 13.63
C LEU A 19 4.29 -2.11 14.59
N VAL A 20 3.91 -2.22 15.86
CA VAL A 20 4.67 -2.97 16.87
C VAL A 20 4.81 -4.43 16.44
N LEU A 21 3.74 -5.05 15.97
CA LEU A 21 3.75 -6.44 15.52
C LEU A 21 4.66 -6.65 14.30
N VAL A 22 4.60 -5.76 13.29
CA VAL A 22 5.55 -5.79 12.16
C VAL A 22 6.99 -5.66 12.64
N VAL A 23 7.27 -4.71 13.55
CA VAL A 23 8.63 -4.50 14.07
C VAL A 23 9.14 -5.74 14.81
N ILE A 24 8.31 -6.34 15.67
CA ILE A 24 8.67 -7.56 16.40
C ILE A 24 8.96 -8.70 15.42
N ILE A 25 8.11 -8.92 14.42
CA ILE A 25 8.27 -10.02 13.46
C ILE A 25 9.51 -9.83 12.59
N VAL A 26 9.75 -8.60 12.11
CA VAL A 26 10.95 -8.27 11.34
C VAL A 26 12.21 -8.43 12.19
N ALA A 27 12.17 -7.99 13.46
CA ALA A 27 13.28 -8.17 14.40
C ALA A 27 13.51 -9.65 14.68
N LEU A 28 12.47 -10.45 14.88
CA LEU A 28 12.57 -11.89 15.09
C LEU A 28 13.19 -12.58 13.87
N ALA A 29 12.74 -12.27 12.66
CA ALA A 29 13.28 -12.88 11.44
C ALA A 29 14.72 -12.44 11.11
N SER A 30 15.14 -11.24 11.55
CA SER A 30 16.45 -10.68 11.22
C SER A 30 17.50 -10.95 12.31
N LEU A 31 17.10 -10.83 13.57
CA LEU A 31 17.96 -10.95 14.74
C LEU A 31 17.79 -12.29 15.46
N GLY A 32 16.66 -12.98 15.27
CA GLY A 32 16.36 -14.27 15.88
C GLY A 32 17.46 -15.31 15.72
N PRO A 33 18.08 -15.48 14.54
CA PRO A 33 19.18 -16.43 14.37
C PRO A 33 20.33 -16.26 15.37
N PHE A 34 20.60 -15.04 15.87
CA PHE A 34 21.64 -14.80 16.88
C PHE A 34 21.26 -15.26 18.29
N PHE A 35 19.97 -15.49 18.55
CA PHE A 35 19.43 -15.98 19.82
C PHE A 35 19.01 -17.46 19.74
N SER A 36 19.33 -18.14 18.64
CA SER A 36 19.00 -19.54 18.43
C SER A 36 19.85 -20.44 19.33
N PRO A 37 19.23 -21.33 20.15
CA PRO A 37 20.00 -22.27 20.97
C PRO A 37 20.81 -23.29 20.15
N TYR A 38 20.28 -23.70 19.00
CA TYR A 38 20.88 -24.71 18.11
C TYR A 38 20.97 -24.21 16.67
N ALA A 39 21.78 -24.89 15.84
CA ALA A 39 21.74 -24.64 14.40
C ALA A 39 20.41 -25.15 13.80
N PHE A 40 19.95 -24.54 12.70
CA PHE A 40 18.62 -24.82 12.15
C PHE A 40 18.47 -26.23 11.56
N ASP A 41 19.57 -26.89 11.23
CA ASP A 41 19.65 -28.22 10.63
C ASP A 41 20.14 -29.31 11.60
N GLU A 42 20.51 -28.93 12.83
CA GLU A 42 21.03 -29.83 13.85
C GLU A 42 19.93 -30.72 14.45
N ILE A 43 20.18 -32.04 14.51
CA ILE A 43 19.29 -33.01 15.15
C ILE A 43 19.71 -33.12 16.61
N VAL A 44 18.81 -32.75 17.52
CA VAL A 44 19.11 -32.54 18.95
C VAL A 44 18.24 -33.37 19.90
N GLY A 45 17.21 -34.03 19.38
CA GLY A 45 16.32 -34.86 20.19
C GLY A 45 15.58 -35.91 19.38
N ALA A 46 14.69 -36.65 20.05
CA ALA A 46 13.77 -37.56 19.37
C ALA A 46 12.77 -36.77 18.51
N PRO A 47 12.26 -37.32 17.39
CA PRO A 47 11.19 -36.70 16.62
C PRO A 47 9.96 -36.39 17.48
N PHE A 48 9.38 -35.20 17.31
CA PHE A 48 8.20 -34.74 18.06
C PHE A 48 8.35 -34.79 19.58
N ALA A 49 9.55 -34.55 20.09
CA ALA A 49 9.78 -34.39 21.53
C ALA A 49 8.95 -33.19 22.06
N PRO A 50 8.39 -33.30 23.28
CA PRO A 50 7.53 -32.27 23.84
C PRO A 50 8.32 -30.99 24.17
N ILE A 51 7.59 -29.93 24.54
CA ILE A 51 8.19 -28.69 25.02
C ILE A 51 8.96 -28.96 26.31
N THR A 52 10.23 -28.57 26.33
CA THR A 52 11.10 -28.63 27.51
C THR A 52 11.89 -27.32 27.64
N HIS A 53 12.69 -27.20 28.71
CA HIS A 53 13.59 -26.06 28.89
C HIS A 53 14.74 -26.02 27.88
N GLU A 54 15.10 -27.19 27.31
CA GLU A 54 16.05 -27.33 26.22
C GLU A 54 15.38 -27.07 24.85
N HIS A 55 14.12 -27.50 24.67
CA HIS A 55 13.35 -27.34 23.43
C HIS A 55 12.08 -26.52 23.64
N TRP A 56 12.17 -25.20 23.47
CA TRP A 56 11.09 -24.26 23.84
C TRP A 56 9.80 -24.41 23.03
N LEU A 57 9.90 -24.99 21.83
CA LEU A 57 8.75 -25.36 20.99
C LEU A 57 8.71 -26.87 20.69
N GLY A 58 9.50 -27.67 21.41
CA GLY A 58 9.73 -29.08 21.10
C GLY A 58 10.59 -29.29 19.85
N THR A 59 10.71 -30.53 19.41
CA THR A 59 11.48 -30.89 18.20
C THR A 59 10.56 -31.25 17.04
N ASP A 60 11.05 -31.06 15.82
CA ASP A 60 10.32 -31.33 14.59
C ASP A 60 10.31 -32.83 14.22
N PHE A 61 9.74 -33.17 13.06
CA PHE A 61 9.65 -34.56 12.58
C PHE A 61 10.99 -35.28 12.39
N LEU A 62 12.11 -34.55 12.33
CA LEU A 62 13.47 -35.11 12.25
C LEU A 62 14.22 -35.04 13.59
N GLY A 63 13.62 -34.46 14.62
CA GLY A 63 14.28 -34.27 15.91
C GLY A 63 15.12 -32.98 16.01
N ARG A 64 14.90 -32.02 15.10
CA ARG A 64 15.58 -30.70 15.12
C ARG A 64 14.82 -29.73 16.01
N ASP A 65 15.50 -28.76 16.62
CA ASP A 65 14.84 -27.80 17.52
C ASP A 65 13.91 -26.84 16.75
N THR A 66 12.62 -26.87 17.09
CA THR A 66 11.58 -26.12 16.40
C THR A 66 11.72 -24.61 16.61
N PHE A 67 12.13 -24.19 17.81
CA PHE A 67 12.30 -22.79 18.14
C PHE A 67 13.45 -22.15 17.35
N SER A 68 14.59 -22.84 17.29
CA SER A 68 15.73 -22.50 16.45
C SER A 68 15.28 -22.37 14.99
N ARG A 69 14.65 -23.40 14.42
CA ARG A 69 14.13 -23.36 13.04
C ARG A 69 13.16 -22.19 12.82
N PHE A 70 12.29 -21.90 13.78
CA PHE A 70 11.35 -20.78 13.70
C PHE A 70 12.05 -19.42 13.61
N LEU A 71 13.12 -19.21 14.39
CA LEU A 71 13.91 -17.98 14.37
C LEU A 71 14.63 -17.78 13.03
N TYR A 72 15.12 -18.85 12.41
CA TYR A 72 15.71 -18.79 11.06
C TYR A 72 14.67 -18.64 9.94
N GLY A 73 13.51 -19.29 10.08
CA GLY A 73 12.54 -19.48 9.00
C GLY A 73 11.77 -18.24 8.55
N GLY A 74 11.79 -17.15 9.34
CA GLY A 74 11.06 -15.93 8.99
C GLY A 74 11.71 -15.11 7.87
N ARG A 75 13.05 -15.16 7.76
CA ARG A 75 13.81 -14.27 6.87
C ARG A 75 13.42 -14.43 5.40
N THR A 76 13.26 -15.66 4.96
CA THR A 76 13.01 -15.96 3.54
C THR A 76 11.64 -15.46 3.10
N VAL A 77 10.58 -15.70 3.89
CA VAL A 77 9.23 -15.20 3.63
C VAL A 77 9.22 -13.68 3.49
N LEU A 78 9.88 -12.98 4.42
CA LEU A 78 9.94 -11.52 4.41
C LEU A 78 10.68 -10.96 3.19
N VAL A 79 11.89 -11.47 2.94
CA VAL A 79 12.75 -10.98 1.86
C VAL A 79 12.15 -11.29 0.50
N VAL A 80 11.67 -12.52 0.27
CA VAL A 80 11.10 -12.92 -1.02
C VAL A 80 9.84 -12.12 -1.31
N ALA A 81 8.92 -12.01 -0.35
CA ALA A 81 7.69 -11.24 -0.55
C ALA A 81 7.97 -9.76 -0.82
N LEU A 82 8.91 -9.16 -0.09
CA LEU A 82 9.30 -7.76 -0.28
C LEU A 82 9.96 -7.55 -1.65
N CYS A 83 10.97 -8.34 -1.98
CA CYS A 83 11.71 -8.23 -3.25
C CYS A 83 10.78 -8.44 -4.45
N ALA A 84 9.92 -9.47 -4.42
CA ALA A 84 8.99 -9.73 -5.52
C ALA A 84 7.96 -8.62 -5.66
N THR A 85 7.43 -8.09 -4.55
CA THR A 85 6.49 -6.96 -4.59
C THR A 85 7.17 -5.73 -5.18
N VAL A 86 8.34 -5.35 -4.68
CA VAL A 86 9.10 -4.18 -5.16
C VAL A 86 9.43 -4.32 -6.65
N ALA A 87 9.93 -5.49 -7.07
CA ALA A 87 10.23 -5.76 -8.47
C ALA A 87 8.99 -5.64 -9.36
N ALA A 88 7.81 -6.12 -8.90
CA ALA A 88 6.56 -5.96 -9.63
C ALA A 88 6.19 -4.48 -9.83
N TYR A 89 6.37 -3.62 -8.82
CA TYR A 89 6.14 -2.18 -8.97
C TYR A 89 7.16 -1.51 -9.87
N VAL A 90 8.45 -1.87 -9.76
CA VAL A 90 9.52 -1.33 -10.63
C VAL A 90 9.23 -1.61 -12.10
N VAL A 91 8.65 -2.77 -12.42
CA VAL A 91 8.27 -3.12 -13.80
C VAL A 91 6.94 -2.45 -14.19
N ALA A 92 5.91 -2.56 -13.36
CA ALA A 92 4.55 -2.21 -13.76
C ALA A 92 4.25 -0.71 -13.71
N VAL A 93 4.89 0.07 -12.82
CA VAL A 93 4.66 1.52 -12.72
C VAL A 93 5.10 2.27 -13.99
N PRO A 94 6.33 2.07 -14.51
CA PRO A 94 6.74 2.70 -15.76
C PRO A 94 5.84 2.31 -16.93
N LEU A 95 5.48 1.03 -17.05
CA LEU A 95 4.58 0.53 -18.10
C LEU A 95 3.19 1.16 -18.01
N GLY A 96 2.64 1.28 -16.80
CA GLY A 96 1.33 1.89 -16.57
C GLY A 96 1.32 3.39 -16.90
N ILE A 97 2.36 4.13 -16.50
CA ILE A 97 2.50 5.56 -16.83
C ILE A 97 2.61 5.72 -18.34
N TYR A 98 3.47 4.90 -18.98
CA TYR A 98 3.66 4.93 -20.42
C TYR A 98 2.35 4.69 -21.18
N SER A 99 1.66 3.62 -20.85
CA SER A 99 0.39 3.22 -21.47
C SER A 99 -0.71 4.27 -21.23
N GLY A 100 -0.82 4.82 -20.02
CA GLY A 100 -1.84 5.82 -19.67
C GLY A 100 -1.69 7.14 -20.43
N LEU A 101 -0.45 7.55 -20.73
CA LEU A 101 -0.14 8.75 -21.52
C LEU A 101 -0.28 8.53 -23.03
N ARG A 102 0.31 7.45 -23.57
CA ARG A 102 0.42 7.24 -25.02
C ARG A 102 -0.83 6.63 -25.66
N ARG A 103 -1.51 5.71 -24.96
CA ARG A 103 -2.73 5.02 -25.43
C ARG A 103 -2.62 4.42 -26.85
N GLY A 104 -1.43 3.93 -27.21
CA GLY A 104 -1.11 3.42 -28.56
C GLY A 104 -1.13 1.88 -28.66
N ALA A 105 -0.54 1.32 -29.71
CA ALA A 105 -0.52 -0.14 -29.92
C ALA A 105 0.11 -0.93 -28.75
N LEU A 106 1.16 -0.41 -28.12
CA LEU A 106 1.75 -1.03 -26.93
C LEU A 106 0.80 -1.08 -25.74
N ASP A 107 -0.10 -0.09 -25.60
CA ASP A 107 -1.13 -0.12 -24.57
C ASP A 107 -2.09 -1.29 -24.79
N ILE A 108 -2.59 -1.45 -26.02
CA ILE A 108 -3.47 -2.55 -26.41
C ILE A 108 -2.81 -3.92 -26.14
N LEU A 109 -1.53 -4.06 -26.52
CA LEU A 109 -0.76 -5.28 -26.27
C LEU A 109 -0.61 -5.58 -24.78
N LEU A 110 -0.24 -4.57 -23.97
CA LEU A 110 -0.05 -4.74 -22.53
C LEU A 110 -1.35 -5.09 -21.80
N ILE A 111 -2.48 -4.51 -22.23
CA ILE A 111 -3.81 -4.88 -21.75
C ILE A 111 -4.11 -6.34 -22.10
N ALA A 112 -3.90 -6.75 -23.35
CA ALA A 112 -4.15 -8.12 -23.79
C ALA A 112 -3.30 -9.14 -23.02
N ILE A 113 -1.99 -8.89 -22.84
CA ILE A 113 -1.10 -9.73 -22.03
C ILE A 113 -1.59 -9.81 -20.59
N SER A 114 -2.00 -8.67 -20.02
CA SER A 114 -2.53 -8.60 -18.66
C SER A 114 -3.78 -9.45 -18.47
N ASP A 115 -4.69 -9.42 -19.45
CA ASP A 115 -5.94 -10.20 -19.42
C ASP A 115 -5.66 -11.71 -19.52
N VAL A 116 -4.69 -12.12 -20.34
CA VAL A 116 -4.26 -13.53 -20.43
C VAL A 116 -3.68 -14.02 -19.10
N ILE A 117 -2.78 -13.26 -18.48
CA ILE A 117 -2.20 -13.63 -17.18
C ILE A 117 -3.28 -13.72 -16.10
N TYR A 118 -4.26 -12.80 -16.11
CA TYR A 118 -5.33 -12.76 -15.12
C TYR A 118 -6.28 -13.97 -15.21
N ALA A 119 -6.42 -14.57 -16.40
CA ALA A 119 -7.23 -15.77 -16.58
C ALA A 119 -6.64 -17.01 -15.88
N LEU A 120 -5.34 -17.00 -15.55
CA LEU A 120 -4.66 -18.13 -14.94
C LEU A 120 -4.79 -18.09 -13.40
N PRO A 121 -5.18 -19.20 -12.75
CA PRO A 121 -5.10 -19.31 -11.29
C PRO A 121 -3.65 -19.13 -10.82
N PRO A 122 -3.35 -18.17 -9.91
CA PRO A 122 -1.96 -17.81 -9.55
C PRO A 122 -1.12 -18.98 -9.04
N ALA A 123 -1.73 -19.83 -8.21
CA ALA A 123 -1.07 -21.03 -7.69
C ALA A 123 -0.70 -21.98 -8.84
N ILE A 124 -1.64 -22.31 -9.73
CA ILE A 124 -1.40 -23.23 -10.86
C ILE A 124 -0.31 -22.70 -11.79
N PHE A 125 -0.32 -21.40 -12.10
CA PHE A 125 0.74 -20.79 -12.90
C PHE A 125 2.12 -21.01 -12.28
N LEU A 126 2.25 -20.75 -10.98
CA LEU A 126 3.52 -20.95 -10.27
C LEU A 126 3.93 -22.42 -10.19
N LEU A 127 2.98 -23.33 -9.99
CA LEU A 127 3.23 -24.78 -10.01
C LEU A 127 3.84 -25.20 -11.36
N VAL A 128 3.24 -24.77 -12.47
CA VAL A 128 3.72 -25.10 -13.83
C VAL A 128 5.08 -24.46 -14.11
N LEU A 129 5.27 -23.21 -13.68
CA LEU A 129 6.55 -22.51 -13.84
C LEU A 129 7.67 -23.22 -13.07
N LEU A 130 7.42 -23.60 -11.82
CA LEU A 130 8.40 -24.27 -10.95
C LEU A 130 8.64 -25.72 -11.37
N ALA A 131 7.62 -26.42 -11.88
CA ALA A 131 7.77 -27.77 -12.43
C ALA A 131 8.63 -27.79 -13.70
N SER A 132 8.56 -26.74 -14.53
CA SER A 132 9.33 -26.66 -15.78
C SER A 132 10.76 -26.13 -15.61
N THR A 133 10.98 -25.22 -14.66
CA THR A 133 12.30 -24.56 -14.46
C THR A 133 13.04 -25.04 -13.21
N GLY A 134 12.39 -25.79 -12.33
CA GLY A 134 12.89 -26.21 -11.02
C GLY A 134 12.59 -25.22 -9.89
N PRO A 135 12.49 -25.69 -8.64
CA PRO A 135 12.22 -24.83 -7.49
C PRO A 135 13.46 -24.00 -7.14
N SER A 136 13.34 -22.68 -7.25
CA SER A 136 14.38 -21.72 -6.84
C SER A 136 13.78 -20.39 -6.41
N LEU A 137 14.44 -19.67 -5.48
CA LEU A 137 13.98 -18.34 -5.06
C LEU A 137 13.84 -17.35 -6.22
N PRO A 138 14.79 -17.26 -7.18
CA PRO A 138 14.61 -16.42 -8.36
C PRO A 138 13.38 -16.77 -9.19
N THR A 139 13.13 -18.06 -9.44
CA THR A 139 11.94 -18.50 -10.19
C THR A 139 10.65 -18.07 -9.49
N VAL A 140 10.58 -18.25 -8.17
CA VAL A 140 9.41 -17.84 -7.38
C VAL A 140 9.22 -16.32 -7.44
N ILE A 141 10.29 -15.54 -7.29
CA ILE A 141 10.25 -14.08 -7.40
C ILE A 141 9.74 -13.65 -8.78
N ILE A 142 10.29 -14.21 -9.86
CA ILE A 142 9.88 -13.91 -11.24
C ILE A 142 8.40 -14.25 -11.44
N GLY A 143 7.94 -15.41 -10.97
CA GLY A 143 6.54 -15.80 -11.08
C GLY A 143 5.60 -14.85 -10.34
N ILE A 144 5.96 -14.46 -9.11
CA ILE A 144 5.19 -13.47 -8.32
C ILE A 144 5.18 -12.11 -9.02
N VAL A 145 6.29 -11.67 -9.62
CA VAL A 145 6.38 -10.43 -10.42
C VAL A 145 5.42 -10.49 -11.60
N ILE A 146 5.43 -11.58 -12.38
CA ILE A 146 4.54 -11.77 -13.54
C ILE A 146 3.07 -11.71 -13.09
N LEU A 147 2.73 -12.35 -11.98
CA LEU A 147 1.35 -12.40 -11.49
C LEU A 147 0.84 -11.07 -10.92
N HIS A 148 1.69 -10.29 -10.25
CA HIS A 148 1.28 -9.02 -9.68
C HIS A 148 1.33 -7.85 -10.67
N SER A 149 2.24 -7.89 -11.64
CA SER A 149 2.46 -6.78 -12.59
C SER A 149 1.19 -6.32 -13.32
N PRO A 150 0.31 -7.19 -13.85
CA PRO A 150 -0.92 -6.78 -14.54
C PRO A 150 -1.85 -5.89 -13.70
N ARG A 151 -2.02 -6.23 -12.41
CA ARG A 151 -2.91 -5.47 -11.52
C ARG A 151 -2.33 -4.10 -11.21
N ILE A 152 -1.03 -4.05 -10.92
CA ILE A 152 -0.32 -2.79 -10.66
C ILE A 152 -0.33 -1.90 -11.91
N PHE A 153 -0.02 -2.47 -13.07
CA PHE A 153 -0.06 -1.81 -14.37
C PHE A 153 -1.41 -1.14 -14.61
N ARG A 154 -2.51 -1.89 -14.43
CA ARG A 154 -3.86 -1.38 -14.66
C ARG A 154 -4.23 -0.23 -13.74
N ILE A 155 -3.88 -0.31 -12.45
CA ILE A 155 -4.12 0.76 -11.48
C ILE A 155 -3.35 2.03 -11.89
N VAL A 156 -2.05 1.89 -12.15
CA VAL A 156 -1.19 3.01 -12.52
C VAL A 156 -1.63 3.67 -13.83
N ARG A 157 -2.03 2.85 -14.82
CA ARG A 157 -2.56 3.30 -16.10
C ARG A 157 -3.81 4.16 -15.90
N LEU A 158 -4.79 3.67 -15.14
CA LEU A 158 -6.04 4.38 -14.90
C LEU A 158 -5.81 5.73 -14.21
N ILE A 159 -4.95 5.76 -13.19
CA ILE A 159 -4.61 7.00 -12.48
C ILE A 159 -3.87 7.96 -13.41
N THR A 160 -2.93 7.47 -14.21
CA THR A 160 -2.21 8.28 -15.19
C THR A 160 -3.17 8.90 -16.21
N MET A 161 -4.14 8.14 -16.71
CA MET A 161 -5.15 8.64 -17.66
C MET A 161 -6.05 9.73 -17.07
N ASP A 162 -6.27 9.70 -15.76
CA ASP A 162 -7.05 10.72 -15.05
C ASP A 162 -6.22 11.99 -14.85
N ILE A 163 -5.00 11.83 -14.31
CA ILE A 163 -4.06 12.95 -14.10
C ILE A 163 -3.71 13.65 -15.41
N SER A 164 -3.58 12.91 -16.51
CA SER A 164 -3.20 13.48 -17.82
C SER A 164 -4.22 14.49 -18.36
N LYS A 165 -5.42 14.59 -17.77
CA LYS A 165 -6.47 15.55 -18.14
C LYS A 165 -6.40 16.85 -17.34
N ASN A 166 -5.48 16.97 -16.39
CA ASN A 166 -5.36 18.18 -15.59
C ASN A 166 -4.71 19.30 -16.42
N GLU A 167 -5.20 20.53 -16.25
CA GLU A 167 -4.76 21.72 -16.99
C GLU A 167 -3.24 21.96 -16.91
N TYR A 168 -2.61 21.67 -15.76
CA TYR A 168 -1.16 21.83 -15.60
C TYR A 168 -0.35 20.87 -16.48
N VAL A 169 -0.88 19.66 -16.74
CA VAL A 169 -0.26 18.68 -17.63
C VAL A 169 -0.44 19.09 -19.08
N GLU A 170 -1.64 19.55 -19.45
CA GLU A 170 -1.90 20.08 -20.80
C GLU A 170 -1.01 21.29 -21.11
N ALA A 171 -0.84 22.19 -20.13
CA ALA A 171 0.08 23.32 -20.24
C ALA A 171 1.55 22.87 -20.41
N ALA A 172 1.99 21.81 -19.72
CA ALA A 172 3.34 21.26 -19.90
C ALA A 172 3.55 20.70 -21.32
N PHE A 173 2.56 20.00 -21.87
CA PHE A 173 2.59 19.58 -23.28
C PHE A 173 2.64 20.77 -24.25
N ALA A 174 1.83 21.81 -24.01
CA ALA A 174 1.80 23.01 -24.86
C ALA A 174 3.13 23.80 -24.84
N ARG A 175 3.87 23.74 -23.72
CA ARG A 175 5.22 24.31 -23.61
C ARG A 175 6.31 23.50 -24.32
N GLY A 176 5.97 22.32 -24.85
CA GLY A 176 6.95 21.43 -25.49
C GLY A 176 7.88 20.75 -24.49
N GLU A 177 7.45 20.55 -23.24
CA GLU A 177 8.25 19.83 -22.26
C GLU A 177 8.49 18.38 -22.67
N SER A 178 9.69 17.87 -22.36
CA SER A 178 10.05 16.51 -22.73
C SER A 178 9.13 15.49 -22.05
N TRP A 179 8.88 14.37 -22.73
CA TRP A 179 8.04 13.30 -22.18
C TRP A 179 8.53 12.77 -20.83
N ALA A 180 9.86 12.71 -20.65
CA ALA A 180 10.47 12.32 -19.39
C ALA A 180 10.17 13.34 -18.28
N ALA A 181 10.26 14.63 -18.56
CA ALA A 181 9.91 15.69 -17.61
C ALA A 181 8.45 15.54 -17.16
N ILE A 182 7.52 15.38 -18.10
CA ILE A 182 6.09 15.19 -17.79
C ILE A 182 5.87 13.94 -16.93
N CYS A 183 6.54 12.83 -17.26
CA CYS A 183 6.43 11.60 -16.48
C CYS A 183 6.94 11.75 -15.05
N PHE A 184 8.12 12.33 -14.85
CA PHE A 184 8.76 12.37 -13.53
C PHE A 184 8.33 13.55 -12.67
N LEU A 185 7.95 14.68 -13.26
CA LEU A 185 7.59 15.91 -12.54
C LEU A 185 6.07 16.06 -12.37
N ASP A 186 5.28 15.71 -13.38
CA ASP A 186 3.83 15.93 -13.35
C ASP A 186 3.03 14.67 -12.97
N ILE A 187 3.38 13.51 -13.55
CA ILE A 187 2.60 12.27 -13.38
C ILE A 187 3.05 11.48 -12.16
N LEU A 188 4.33 11.09 -12.09
CA LEU A 188 4.84 10.15 -11.08
C LEU A 188 4.58 10.61 -9.63
N PRO A 189 4.75 11.90 -9.25
CA PRO A 189 4.48 12.34 -7.88
C PRO A 189 3.02 12.17 -7.47
N ASN A 190 2.09 12.32 -8.43
CA ASN A 190 0.66 12.16 -8.22
C ASN A 190 0.24 10.68 -8.22
N VAL A 191 0.90 9.84 -9.02
CA VAL A 191 0.71 8.37 -9.07
C VAL A 191 1.27 7.67 -7.83
N LEU A 192 2.39 8.15 -7.27
CA LEU A 192 3.08 7.50 -6.16
C LEU A 192 2.20 7.34 -4.92
N THR A 193 1.31 8.30 -4.70
CA THR A 193 0.38 8.35 -3.57
C THR A 193 -0.57 7.13 -3.56
N PRO A 194 -1.39 6.89 -4.60
CA PRO A 194 -2.19 5.66 -4.70
C PRO A 194 -1.35 4.37 -4.81
N VAL A 195 -0.19 4.43 -5.49
CA VAL A 195 0.68 3.25 -5.64
C VAL A 195 1.21 2.75 -4.30
N LEU A 196 1.62 3.66 -3.41
CA LEU A 196 2.06 3.30 -2.06
C LEU A 196 0.91 2.76 -1.20
N ALA A 197 -0.34 3.15 -1.48
CA ALA A 197 -1.51 2.58 -0.84
C ALA A 197 -1.78 1.13 -1.30
N ASP A 198 -1.68 0.86 -2.60
CA ASP A 198 -1.81 -0.51 -3.16
C ASP A 198 -0.65 -1.42 -2.72
N PHE A 199 0.54 -0.86 -2.46
CA PHE A 199 1.75 -1.62 -2.13
C PHE A 199 1.54 -2.62 -0.99
N GLY A 200 0.92 -2.19 0.11
CA GLY A 200 0.74 -3.08 1.25
C GLY A 200 -0.24 -4.23 0.98
N VAL A 201 -1.25 -4.01 0.13
CA VAL A 201 -2.16 -5.08 -0.32
C VAL A 201 -1.40 -6.10 -1.17
N ARG A 202 -0.52 -5.63 -2.07
CA ARG A 202 0.32 -6.53 -2.89
C ARG A 202 1.34 -7.29 -2.06
N LEU A 203 1.94 -6.63 -1.07
CA LEU A 203 2.88 -7.27 -0.15
C LEU A 203 2.19 -8.41 0.64
N CYS A 204 0.99 -8.18 1.16
CA CYS A 204 0.19 -9.24 1.82
C CYS A 204 -0.09 -10.41 0.88
N GLY A 205 -0.48 -10.12 -0.38
CA GLY A 205 -0.67 -11.14 -1.41
C GLY A 205 0.60 -11.96 -1.68
N SER A 206 1.76 -11.30 -1.78
CA SER A 206 3.05 -11.95 -1.99
C SER A 206 3.48 -12.82 -0.81
N ILE A 207 3.24 -12.38 0.43
CA ILE A 207 3.52 -13.16 1.65
C ILE A 207 2.71 -14.47 1.63
N ILE A 208 1.40 -14.38 1.42
CA ILE A 208 0.51 -15.55 1.41
C ILE A 208 0.84 -16.48 0.26
N LEU A 209 1.10 -15.93 -0.93
CA LEU A 209 1.42 -16.71 -2.12
C LEU A 209 2.75 -17.46 -1.96
N TYR A 210 3.79 -16.79 -1.47
CA TYR A 210 5.07 -17.43 -1.16
C TYR A 210 4.94 -18.51 -0.09
N ALA A 211 4.28 -18.20 1.04
CA ALA A 211 4.08 -19.16 2.12
C ALA A 211 3.31 -20.40 1.65
N SER A 212 2.31 -20.22 0.77
CA SER A 212 1.55 -21.31 0.16
C SER A 212 2.42 -22.19 -0.74
N LEU A 213 3.29 -21.59 -1.56
CA LEU A 213 4.24 -22.34 -2.41
C LEU A 213 5.26 -23.11 -1.57
N SER A 214 5.80 -22.47 -0.54
CA SER A 214 6.76 -23.11 0.37
C SER A 214 6.12 -24.27 1.13
N TYR A 215 4.86 -24.12 1.57
CA TYR A 215 4.08 -25.22 2.12
C TYR A 215 3.90 -26.39 1.14
N LEU A 216 3.76 -26.11 -0.16
CA LEU A 216 3.70 -27.16 -1.19
C LEU A 216 5.07 -27.76 -1.54
N GLY A 217 6.15 -27.35 -0.86
CA GLY A 217 7.51 -27.85 -1.10
C GLY A 217 8.21 -27.22 -2.30
N LEU A 218 7.70 -26.09 -2.79
CA LEU A 218 8.23 -25.38 -3.97
C LEU A 218 8.97 -24.08 -3.61
N GLY A 219 9.25 -23.89 -2.32
CA GLY A 219 10.08 -22.82 -1.78
C GLY A 219 11.55 -23.25 -1.71
N LEU A 220 12.16 -23.06 -0.54
CA LEU A 220 13.49 -23.62 -0.27
C LEU A 220 13.39 -25.13 -0.01
N PRO A 221 14.31 -25.94 -0.52
CA PRO A 221 14.35 -27.36 -0.21
C PRO A 221 14.88 -27.61 1.23
N PRO A 222 14.49 -28.73 1.88
CA PRO A 222 15.14 -29.19 3.12
C PRO A 222 16.67 -29.31 2.95
N PRO A 223 17.49 -29.05 4.00
CA PRO A 223 17.11 -28.85 5.40
C PRO A 223 16.80 -27.39 5.77
N ALA A 224 16.64 -26.48 4.80
CA ALA A 224 16.43 -25.06 5.05
C ALA A 224 15.29 -24.80 6.06
N ALA A 225 15.46 -23.77 6.87
CA ALA A 225 14.38 -23.25 7.70
C ALA A 225 13.58 -22.21 6.90
N ASP A 226 12.29 -22.49 6.73
CA ASP A 226 11.32 -21.57 6.14
C ASP A 226 9.96 -21.83 6.78
N TRP A 227 9.23 -20.79 7.19
CA TRP A 227 7.96 -20.98 7.90
C TRP A 227 6.92 -21.78 7.10
N GLY A 228 6.82 -21.59 5.79
CA GLY A 228 5.89 -22.37 4.96
C GLY A 228 6.29 -23.85 4.91
N LEU A 229 7.58 -24.12 4.71
CA LEU A 229 8.13 -25.48 4.69
C LEU A 229 7.94 -26.18 6.04
N MET A 230 8.21 -25.48 7.15
CA MET A 230 8.06 -26.01 8.50
C MET A 230 6.63 -26.48 8.80
N ILE A 231 5.61 -25.76 8.30
CA ILE A 231 4.21 -26.17 8.44
C ILE A 231 3.97 -27.49 7.67
N SER A 232 4.51 -27.61 6.46
CA SER A 232 4.33 -28.80 5.61
C SER A 232 5.00 -30.05 6.16
N GLU A 233 6.25 -29.90 6.62
CA GLU A 233 7.07 -30.95 7.22
C GLU A 233 6.41 -31.53 8.48
N ASN A 234 5.76 -30.70 9.28
CA ASN A 234 5.25 -31.08 10.60
C ASN A 234 3.75 -31.35 10.64
N ARG A 235 3.07 -31.37 9.48
CA ARG A 235 1.62 -31.64 9.41
C ARG A 235 1.21 -32.96 10.05
N ILE A 236 2.07 -33.98 9.96
CA ILE A 236 1.82 -35.32 10.50
C ILE A 236 1.90 -35.36 12.03
N GLY A 237 2.60 -34.41 12.64
CA GLY A 237 2.81 -34.31 14.08
C GLY A 237 1.87 -33.34 14.80
N ILE A 238 0.91 -32.73 14.08
CA ILE A 238 0.00 -31.71 14.65
C ILE A 238 -0.79 -32.25 15.84
N THR A 239 -1.19 -33.52 15.81
CA THR A 239 -1.93 -34.15 16.91
C THR A 239 -1.06 -34.48 18.13
N ILE A 240 0.27 -34.50 17.97
CA ILE A 240 1.24 -34.84 19.01
C ILE A 240 1.78 -33.56 19.66
N SER A 241 2.31 -32.64 18.84
CA SER A 241 2.83 -31.34 19.27
C SER A 241 2.37 -30.27 18.27
N PRO A 242 1.23 -29.61 18.54
CA PRO A 242 0.60 -28.70 17.58
C PRO A 242 1.42 -27.44 17.32
N TRP A 243 2.24 -27.03 18.28
CA TRP A 243 3.04 -25.80 18.22
C TRP A 243 4.07 -25.79 17.09
N ILE A 244 4.52 -26.96 16.66
CA ILE A 244 5.55 -27.11 15.62
C ILE A 244 5.07 -26.58 14.27
N ALA A 245 3.78 -26.74 13.96
CA ALA A 245 3.15 -26.15 12.78
C ALA A 245 2.42 -24.84 13.09
N LEU A 246 1.84 -24.68 14.29
CA LEU A 246 1.08 -23.48 14.64
C LEU A 246 1.94 -22.24 14.80
N ALA A 247 3.13 -22.32 15.39
CA ALA A 247 4.00 -21.15 15.57
C ALA A 247 4.36 -20.45 14.24
N PRO A 248 4.89 -21.14 13.20
CA PRO A 248 5.14 -20.51 11.90
C PRO A 248 3.85 -20.03 11.22
N ALA A 249 2.74 -20.77 11.33
CA ALA A 249 1.45 -20.35 10.75
C ALA A 249 0.92 -19.06 11.39
N LEU A 250 0.97 -18.95 12.71
CA LEU A 250 0.58 -17.75 13.46
C LEU A 250 1.48 -16.57 13.12
N ALA A 251 2.78 -16.78 12.93
CA ALA A 251 3.70 -15.70 12.53
C ALA A 251 3.37 -15.16 11.13
N ILE A 252 3.11 -16.04 10.14
CA ILE A 252 2.68 -15.64 8.80
C ILE A 252 1.35 -14.88 8.85
N ALA A 253 0.37 -15.38 9.61
CA ALA A 253 -0.94 -14.76 9.75
C ALA A 253 -0.85 -13.39 10.44
N ALA A 254 -0.15 -13.32 11.57
CA ALA A 254 0.06 -12.09 12.34
C ALA A 254 0.78 -11.03 11.50
N PHE A 255 1.82 -11.42 10.76
CA PHE A 255 2.54 -10.51 9.87
C PHE A 255 1.63 -9.98 8.75
N SER A 256 0.89 -10.87 8.09
CA SER A 256 0.00 -10.51 6.98
C SER A 256 -1.10 -9.53 7.45
N VAL A 257 -1.72 -9.80 8.61
CA VAL A 257 -2.74 -8.92 9.19
C VAL A 257 -2.13 -7.57 9.58
N ALA A 258 -0.96 -7.56 10.21
CA ALA A 258 -0.30 -6.33 10.64
C ALA A 258 0.07 -5.43 9.45
N VAL A 259 0.67 -6.00 8.40
CA VAL A 259 0.99 -5.27 7.18
C VAL A 259 -0.29 -4.75 6.51
N ASN A 260 -1.36 -5.55 6.44
CA ASN A 260 -2.62 -5.11 5.84
C ASN A 260 -3.26 -3.94 6.59
N VAL A 261 -3.30 -4.00 7.93
CA VAL A 261 -3.84 -2.91 8.77
C VAL A 261 -3.03 -1.62 8.60
N LEU A 262 -1.70 -1.72 8.51
CA LEU A 262 -0.83 -0.58 8.24
C LEU A 262 -1.07 0.00 6.85
N ALA A 263 -1.19 -0.85 5.84
CA ALA A 263 -1.46 -0.46 4.46
C ALA A 263 -2.78 0.33 4.35
N ASP A 264 -3.87 -0.22 4.88
CA ASP A 264 -5.19 0.41 4.87
C ASP A 264 -5.19 1.77 5.59
N SER A 265 -4.45 1.86 6.70
CA SER A 265 -4.39 3.07 7.51
C SER A 265 -3.53 4.14 6.84
N PHE A 266 -2.44 3.73 6.20
CA PHE A 266 -1.63 4.59 5.36
C PHE A 266 -2.46 5.12 4.18
N ALA A 267 -3.16 4.25 3.45
CA ALA A 267 -4.03 4.61 2.34
C ALA A 267 -5.07 5.67 2.73
N ARG A 268 -5.75 5.50 3.87
CA ARG A 268 -6.71 6.47 4.41
C ARG A 268 -6.08 7.82 4.79
N SER A 269 -4.90 7.79 5.40
CA SER A 269 -4.20 9.01 5.83
C SER A 269 -3.77 9.88 4.65
N VAL A 270 -3.37 9.22 3.56
CA VAL A 270 -2.93 9.86 2.33
C VAL A 270 -4.11 10.53 1.61
N GLY A 271 -5.28 9.89 1.58
CA GLY A 271 -6.51 10.49 1.06
C GLY A 271 -6.99 11.72 1.86
N ARG A 272 -6.80 11.72 3.18
CA ARG A 272 -7.17 12.83 4.08
C ARG A 272 -6.23 14.03 4.04
N SER A 273 -4.95 13.85 3.71
CA SER A 273 -3.97 14.95 3.69
C SER A 273 -4.22 16.00 2.59
N LYS A 274 -5.22 15.80 1.71
CA LYS A 274 -5.68 16.75 0.68
C LYS A 274 -7.07 17.34 1.00
N GLU A 275 -7.54 17.30 2.25
CA GLU A 275 -8.75 18.02 2.66
C GLU A 275 -8.42 19.51 2.79
N ILE A 276 -8.75 20.27 1.75
CA ILE A 276 -8.67 21.73 1.72
C ILE A 276 -10.08 22.25 2.05
N PRO A 277 -10.42 22.54 3.33
CA PRO A 277 -11.70 23.15 3.65
C PRO A 277 -11.78 24.57 3.10
N LEU A 278 -12.97 24.99 2.67
CA LEU A 278 -13.30 26.39 2.46
C LEU A 278 -13.86 26.94 3.77
N VAL A 279 -13.16 27.90 4.38
CA VAL A 279 -13.59 28.59 5.60
C VAL A 279 -13.68 30.07 5.30
N VAL A 280 -14.88 30.64 5.39
CA VAL A 280 -15.08 32.09 5.38
C VAL A 280 -15.29 32.55 6.81
N GLN A 281 -14.54 33.57 7.21
CA GLN A 281 -14.62 34.15 8.54
C GLN A 281 -15.05 35.61 8.42
N SER A 282 -16.24 35.92 8.93
CA SER A 282 -16.80 37.26 9.08
C SER A 282 -16.57 38.16 7.88
N LEU A 283 -17.12 37.73 6.73
CA LEU A 283 -17.03 38.48 5.48
C LEU A 283 -18.01 39.65 5.48
N PHE A 284 -17.49 40.85 5.21
CA PHE A 284 -18.24 42.09 5.05
C PHE A 284 -18.02 42.71 3.66
N MET A 285 -19.09 43.22 3.06
CA MET A 285 -19.03 43.93 1.78
C MET A 285 -19.88 45.20 1.81
N HIS A 286 -19.32 46.29 1.29
CA HIS A 286 -20.02 47.56 1.11
C HIS A 286 -20.05 47.99 -0.36
N ASP A 287 -21.02 48.81 -0.71
CA ASP A 287 -21.03 49.53 -1.97
C ASP A 287 -20.19 50.83 -1.92
N LEU A 288 -20.11 51.56 -3.04
CA LEU A 288 -19.39 52.84 -3.14
C LEU A 288 -19.95 53.94 -2.22
N THR A 289 -21.18 53.79 -1.72
CA THR A 289 -21.83 54.73 -0.79
C THR A 289 -21.66 54.33 0.67
N SER A 290 -20.79 53.34 0.94
CA SER A 290 -20.58 52.73 2.27
C SER A 290 -21.80 52.01 2.84
N ARG A 291 -22.80 51.71 2.01
CA ARG A 291 -23.95 50.90 2.44
C ARG A 291 -23.52 49.44 2.52
N GLU A 292 -23.86 48.80 3.64
CA GLU A 292 -23.60 47.38 3.87
C GLU A 292 -24.51 46.52 3.00
N ILE A 293 -23.92 45.62 2.22
CA ILE A 293 -24.62 44.71 1.30
C ILE A 293 -24.54 43.27 1.80
N VAL A 294 -23.41 42.89 2.40
CA VAL A 294 -23.18 41.58 3.03
C VAL A 294 -22.59 41.84 4.40
N SER A 295 -23.24 41.29 5.42
CA SER A 295 -22.89 41.47 6.83
C SER A 295 -22.53 40.13 7.48
N ASP A 296 -21.32 40.05 8.05
CA ASP A 296 -20.83 38.97 8.89
C ASP A 296 -21.11 37.53 8.38
N VAL A 297 -20.79 37.27 7.10
CA VAL A 297 -20.97 35.92 6.56
C VAL A 297 -19.82 35.02 6.99
N SER A 298 -20.16 33.97 7.74
CA SER A 298 -19.24 32.91 8.14
C SER A 298 -19.78 31.56 7.69
N LEU A 299 -19.00 30.84 6.88
CA LEU A 299 -19.40 29.54 6.35
C LEU A 299 -18.20 28.59 6.34
N HIS A 300 -18.47 27.33 6.59
CA HIS A 300 -17.49 26.26 6.58
C HIS A 300 -18.02 25.15 5.68
N VAL A 301 -17.34 24.92 4.56
CA VAL A 301 -17.72 23.89 3.59
C VAL A 301 -16.64 22.83 3.58
N LYS A 302 -17.00 21.61 4.00
CA LYS A 302 -16.09 20.47 3.92
C LYS A 302 -16.07 19.92 2.50
N ARG A 303 -15.02 19.18 2.17
CA ARG A 303 -14.92 18.48 0.88
C ARG A 303 -16.08 17.50 0.73
N GLY A 304 -16.80 17.59 -0.38
CA GLY A 304 -17.95 16.75 -0.68
C GLY A 304 -19.28 17.26 -0.12
N GLU A 305 -19.27 18.36 0.63
CA GLU A 305 -20.48 19.09 1.00
C GLU A 305 -20.81 20.11 -0.10
N VAL A 306 -22.08 20.16 -0.50
CA VAL A 306 -22.60 21.20 -1.39
C VAL A 306 -23.38 22.19 -0.52
N LEU A 307 -22.89 23.43 -0.42
CA LEU A 307 -23.58 24.50 0.28
C LEU A 307 -24.38 25.34 -0.72
N ALA A 308 -25.71 25.34 -0.58
CA ALA A 308 -26.60 26.20 -1.36
C ALA A 308 -26.87 27.51 -0.59
N ILE A 309 -26.68 28.66 -1.26
CA ILE A 309 -27.02 29.98 -0.72
C ILE A 309 -28.38 30.40 -1.29
N ILE A 310 -29.39 30.52 -0.43
CA ILE A 310 -30.80 30.77 -0.80
C ILE A 310 -31.27 32.08 -0.15
N GLY A 311 -32.10 32.85 -0.86
CA GLY A 311 -32.66 34.12 -0.37
C GLY A 311 -33.35 34.92 -1.48
N GLU A 312 -34.04 36.01 -1.12
CA GLU A 312 -34.80 36.88 -2.04
C GLU A 312 -33.89 37.64 -3.02
N SER A 313 -34.42 38.07 -4.17
CA SER A 313 -33.64 38.87 -5.12
C SER A 313 -33.04 40.11 -4.43
N GLY A 314 -31.75 40.37 -4.63
CA GLY A 314 -31.04 41.47 -3.95
C GLY A 314 -30.43 41.14 -2.58
N SER A 315 -30.68 39.96 -2.00
CA SER A 315 -30.17 39.55 -0.68
C SER A 315 -28.64 39.29 -0.59
N GLY A 316 -27.84 39.73 -1.57
CA GLY A 316 -26.39 39.57 -1.56
C GLY A 316 -25.83 38.20 -2.01
N LYS A 317 -26.67 37.22 -2.42
CA LYS A 317 -26.23 35.86 -2.84
C LYS A 317 -25.07 35.87 -3.83
N THR A 318 -25.22 36.60 -4.94
CA THR A 318 -24.20 36.65 -5.98
C THR A 318 -22.97 37.42 -5.53
N SER A 319 -23.11 38.38 -4.63
CA SER A 319 -21.97 39.09 -4.04
C SER A 319 -21.13 38.15 -3.18
N VAL A 320 -21.76 37.33 -2.33
CA VAL A 320 -21.08 36.27 -1.55
C VAL A 320 -20.44 35.22 -2.46
N ALA A 321 -21.12 34.77 -3.52
CA ALA A 321 -20.57 33.79 -4.44
C ALA A 321 -19.33 34.31 -5.20
N LEU A 322 -19.33 35.58 -5.61
CA LEU A 322 -18.19 36.19 -6.28
C LEU A 322 -17.03 36.47 -5.32
N SER A 323 -17.31 36.91 -4.09
CA SER A 323 -16.27 37.15 -3.10
C SER A 323 -15.52 35.87 -2.73
N LEU A 324 -16.22 34.73 -2.66
CA LEU A 324 -15.63 33.40 -2.48
C LEU A 324 -14.59 33.05 -3.56
N LEU A 325 -14.69 33.65 -4.74
CA LEU A 325 -13.77 33.47 -5.86
C LEU A 325 -12.70 34.58 -5.92
N GLY A 326 -12.64 35.46 -4.92
CA GLY A 326 -11.74 36.61 -4.88
C GLY A 326 -12.22 37.82 -5.70
N PHE A 327 -13.48 37.83 -6.15
CA PHE A 327 -14.04 38.90 -6.98
C PHE A 327 -15.04 39.77 -6.22
N ALA A 328 -15.09 41.05 -6.57
CA ALA A 328 -16.15 41.96 -6.14
C ALA A 328 -16.91 42.48 -7.37
N ARG A 329 -18.22 42.72 -7.23
CA ARG A 329 -19.01 43.35 -8.30
C ARG A 329 -18.53 44.79 -8.53
N PRO A 330 -18.67 45.33 -9.75
CA PRO A 330 -18.39 46.75 -10.01
C PRO A 330 -19.13 47.64 -9.02
N GLY A 331 -18.40 48.53 -8.35
CA GLY A 331 -18.95 49.39 -7.30
C GLY A 331 -19.16 48.74 -5.94
N MET A 332 -18.56 47.57 -5.69
CA MET A 332 -18.51 46.93 -4.38
C MET A 332 -17.07 46.68 -3.95
N ARG A 333 -16.83 46.67 -2.64
CA ARG A 333 -15.54 46.35 -2.05
C ARG A 333 -15.71 45.40 -0.87
N ILE A 334 -14.83 44.41 -0.79
CA ILE A 334 -14.67 43.57 0.41
C ILE A 334 -13.99 44.43 1.46
N SER A 335 -14.68 44.72 2.57
CA SER A 335 -14.16 45.58 3.63
C SER A 335 -13.34 44.80 4.65
N SER A 336 -13.78 43.60 5.02
CA SER A 336 -13.11 42.74 5.98
C SER A 336 -13.58 41.29 5.87
N GLY A 337 -12.83 40.40 6.52
CA GLY A 337 -13.06 38.96 6.52
C GLY A 337 -11.90 38.20 5.89
N LYS A 338 -11.91 36.88 6.06
CA LYS A 338 -10.91 35.97 5.48
C LYS A 338 -11.60 34.85 4.72
N ILE A 339 -11.02 34.44 3.61
CA ILE A 339 -11.51 33.33 2.79
C ILE A 339 -10.38 32.30 2.72
N LEU A 340 -10.36 31.40 3.69
CA LEU A 340 -9.30 30.42 3.82
C LEU A 340 -9.62 29.19 2.97
N ILE A 341 -8.74 28.89 2.02
CA ILE A 341 -8.73 27.65 1.25
C ILE A 341 -7.59 26.79 1.79
N GLY A 342 -7.90 25.76 2.59
CA GLY A 342 -6.88 24.90 3.18
C GLY A 342 -6.02 25.58 4.24
N GLY A 343 -6.53 26.66 4.83
CA GLY A 343 -5.83 27.47 5.85
C GLY A 343 -5.05 28.66 5.29
N THR A 344 -5.07 28.88 3.98
CA THR A 344 -4.46 30.04 3.32
C THR A 344 -5.55 31.01 2.87
N ASP A 345 -5.42 32.28 3.26
CA ASP A 345 -6.29 33.40 2.86
C ASP A 345 -6.00 33.85 1.42
#